data_AF-A0A9N9U4I3-F1
#
_entry.id   AF-A0A9N9U4I3-F1
#
_cell.length_a   1.000
_cell.length_b   1.000
_cell.length_c   1.000
_cell.angle_alpha   90.00
_cell.angle_beta   90.00
_cell.angle_gamma   90.00
#
_symmetry.space_group_name_H-M   'P 1'
#
loop_
_entity.id
_entity.type
_entity.pdbx_description
1 polymer ?
#
loop_
_entity_poly.entity_id
_entity_poly.type
_entity_poly.pdbx_seq_one_letter_code
_entity_poly.pdbx_strand_id
1 'polypeptide(L)'
;MSHNDNLPPYQEKQPLNETIVPIPSSPAGRIAGSIQTCSIRDNQVDYLKIVRNSATSYDICLTIDPTPLYRIQLVSSFSKVGNIQIFSSSDTTTPIAAARLSANPKSKTEPIATICTSSPAVPDALWRPMARKTGTFSIHEYQSDIPIVTVPGLAAKPHRFLWMSRHLSEPYYRLEWDGPLPMTPPSMAGDGKKGDEYVFATVAKKSTEGETNLVEIRRGGGLEFELTVILQLFVILHFSQVELI
;
A
#
# COMPACT_ATOMS: atom_id res chain seq x y z
N MET A 1 -21.65 33.78 -7.02
CA MET A 1 -21.51 33.37 -5.61
C MET A 1 -20.18 32.66 -5.49
N SER A 2 -19.25 33.24 -4.73
CA SER A 2 -17.87 32.73 -4.56
C SER A 2 -17.91 31.59 -3.54
N HIS A 3 -17.59 30.37 -3.98
CA HIS A 3 -17.37 29.24 -3.07
C HIS A 3 -15.93 29.30 -2.58
N ASN A 4 -15.79 29.42 -1.26
CA ASN A 4 -14.53 29.56 -0.56
C ASN A 4 -13.92 28.17 -0.35
N ASP A 5 -12.99 27.79 -1.21
CA ASP A 5 -12.17 26.57 -1.12
C ASP A 5 -11.15 26.69 0.01
N ASN A 6 -11.57 26.41 1.25
CA ASN A 6 -10.66 26.36 2.40
C ASN A 6 -10.46 24.92 2.84
N LEU A 7 -9.64 24.18 2.09
CA LEU A 7 -8.90 23.06 2.68
C LEU A 7 -7.68 23.64 3.42
N PRO A 8 -7.38 23.20 4.65
CA PRO A 8 -6.23 23.72 5.38
C PRO A 8 -4.93 23.37 4.64
N PRO A 9 -3.91 24.25 4.69
CA PRO A 9 -2.63 24.00 4.07
C PRO A 9 -1.96 22.76 4.68
N TYR A 10 -1.34 21.95 3.82
CA TYR A 10 -0.57 20.77 4.22
C TYR A 10 0.52 21.16 5.22
N GLN A 11 0.48 20.58 6.42
CA GLN A 11 1.55 20.64 7.40
C GLN A 11 2.06 19.22 7.64
N GLU A 12 3.30 18.97 7.24
CA GLU A 12 4.02 17.74 7.53
C GLU A 12 4.28 17.66 9.05
N LYS A 13 3.53 16.83 9.77
CA LYS A 13 3.78 16.58 11.19
C LYS A 13 4.79 15.44 11.35
N GLN A 14 5.84 15.69 12.13
CA GLN A 14 6.79 14.68 12.56
C GLN A 14 6.10 13.62 13.43
N PRO A 15 6.43 12.33 13.29
CA PRO A 15 5.81 11.27 14.11
C PRO A 15 6.22 11.42 15.59
N LEU A 16 5.23 11.42 16.48
CA LEU A 16 5.44 11.29 17.92
C LEU A 16 5.88 9.85 18.23
N ASN A 17 6.92 9.71 19.05
CA ASN A 17 7.38 8.43 19.60
C ASN A 17 6.35 7.89 20.60
N GLU A 18 5.51 6.94 20.18
CA GLU A 18 4.70 6.15 21.11
C GLU A 18 5.37 4.80 21.42
N THR A 19 5.52 4.54 22.71
CA THR A 19 6.07 3.30 23.25
C THR A 19 4.95 2.26 23.36
N ILE A 20 4.99 1.21 22.54
CA ILE A 20 4.00 0.11 22.58
C ILE A 20 4.54 -1.03 23.47
N VAL A 21 3.73 -1.47 24.44
CA VAL A 21 3.98 -2.64 25.29
C VAL A 21 3.30 -3.88 24.67
N PRO A 22 4.01 -4.98 24.38
CA PRO A 22 3.40 -6.20 23.85
C PRO A 22 2.96 -7.19 24.96
N ILE A 23 1.83 -7.87 24.74
CA ILE A 23 1.30 -8.97 25.57
C ILE A 23 1.75 -10.33 24.98
N PRO A 24 2.07 -11.36 25.79
CA PRO A 24 2.82 -12.53 25.33
C PRO A 24 1.93 -13.75 24.97
N SER A 25 2.42 -14.60 24.07
CA SER A 25 1.96 -15.99 23.89
C SER A 25 3.14 -16.97 24.05
N SER A 26 2.96 -18.03 24.85
CA SER A 26 4.05 -18.89 25.33
C SER A 26 4.55 -19.91 24.29
N PRO A 27 5.89 -20.12 24.20
CA PRO A 27 6.56 -21.04 23.30
C PRO A 27 7.10 -22.30 24.00
N ALA A 28 7.45 -23.34 23.25
CA ALA A 28 8.36 -24.38 23.74
C ALA A 28 9.35 -24.79 22.63
N GLY A 29 10.64 -24.52 22.85
CA GLY A 29 11.74 -25.14 22.09
C GLY A 29 12.54 -24.27 21.11
N ARG A 30 12.40 -22.94 21.10
CA ARG A 30 13.25 -22.04 20.29
C ARG A 30 14.01 -21.04 21.17
N ILE A 31 15.25 -20.72 20.82
CA ILE A 31 16.03 -19.62 21.44
C ILE A 31 15.26 -18.29 21.34
N ALA A 32 14.49 -18.10 20.27
CA ALA A 32 13.65 -16.93 20.04
C ALA A 32 12.16 -17.14 20.42
N GLY A 33 11.77 -18.24 21.07
CA GLY A 33 10.38 -18.45 21.49
C GLY A 33 9.33 -18.36 20.34
N SER A 34 8.21 -17.68 20.60
CA SER A 34 7.05 -17.48 19.72
C SER A 34 7.21 -16.26 18.80
N ILE A 35 8.41 -15.68 18.75
CA ILE A 35 8.69 -14.45 18.00
C ILE A 35 8.47 -14.70 16.51
N GLN A 36 7.56 -13.93 15.89
CA GLN A 36 7.44 -13.82 14.44
C GLN A 36 8.67 -13.08 13.91
N THR A 37 9.51 -13.77 13.13
CA THR A 37 10.78 -13.26 12.62
C THR A 37 10.74 -12.91 11.13
N CYS A 38 9.55 -12.82 10.51
CA CYS A 38 9.42 -12.65 9.07
C CYS A 38 10.15 -11.36 8.65
N SER A 39 11.34 -11.53 8.09
CA SER A 39 12.11 -10.45 7.53
C SER A 39 11.80 -10.36 6.04
N ILE A 40 11.82 -9.15 5.51
CA ILE A 40 11.77 -8.89 4.07
C ILE A 40 12.84 -9.71 3.31
N ARG A 41 13.98 -9.99 3.96
CA ARG A 41 15.08 -10.79 3.38
C ARG A 41 14.72 -12.23 3.10
N ASP A 42 13.71 -12.77 3.76
CA ASP A 42 13.27 -14.16 3.56
C ASP A 42 12.57 -14.34 2.21
N ASN A 43 12.27 -13.24 1.49
CA ASN A 43 11.63 -13.20 0.18
C ASN A 43 10.30 -13.97 0.11
N GLN A 44 9.66 -14.21 1.25
CA GLN A 44 8.34 -14.81 1.31
C GLN A 44 7.29 -13.84 0.78
N VAL A 45 6.27 -14.37 0.11
CA VAL A 45 5.16 -13.60 -0.45
C VAL A 45 3.83 -14.16 0.04
N ASP A 46 2.89 -13.27 0.29
CA ASP A 46 1.48 -13.59 0.44
C ASP A 46 0.75 -13.35 -0.87
N TYR A 47 -0.13 -14.29 -1.18
CA TYR A 47 -1.00 -14.24 -2.36
C TYR A 47 -2.40 -13.84 -1.89
N LEU A 48 -2.82 -12.65 -2.28
CA LEU A 48 -4.12 -12.09 -2.00
C LEU A 48 -4.99 -12.12 -3.25
N LYS A 49 -6.23 -12.52 -3.07
CA LYS A 49 -7.28 -12.48 -4.07
C LYS A 49 -8.16 -11.25 -3.81
N ILE A 50 -8.37 -10.44 -4.84
CA ILE A 50 -9.32 -9.32 -4.81
C ILE A 50 -10.55 -9.70 -5.63
N VAL A 51 -11.70 -9.76 -4.97
CA VAL A 51 -12.99 -10.12 -5.56
C VAL A 51 -13.88 -8.91 -5.60
N ARG A 52 -14.47 -8.61 -6.76
CA ARG A 52 -15.48 -7.57 -6.87
C ARG A 52 -16.83 -8.08 -6.37
N ASN A 53 -17.41 -7.38 -5.40
CA ASN A 53 -18.75 -7.68 -4.89
C ASN A 53 -19.83 -6.79 -5.51
N SER A 54 -19.46 -5.54 -5.83
CA SER A 54 -20.36 -4.59 -6.48
C SER A 54 -19.57 -3.59 -7.33
N ALA A 55 -20.26 -2.64 -7.96
CA ALA A 55 -19.60 -1.56 -8.70
C ALA A 55 -18.62 -0.74 -7.84
N THR A 56 -18.83 -0.70 -6.52
CA THR A 56 -18.10 0.14 -5.57
C THR A 56 -17.52 -0.61 -4.38
N SER A 57 -17.58 -1.95 -4.37
CA SER A 57 -17.12 -2.76 -3.24
C SER A 57 -16.33 -3.97 -3.70
N TYR A 58 -15.24 -4.24 -2.98
CA TYR A 58 -14.36 -5.39 -3.21
C TYR A 58 -14.02 -6.06 -1.89
N ASP A 59 -13.82 -7.37 -1.90
CA ASP A 59 -13.26 -8.11 -0.78
C ASP A 59 -11.83 -8.55 -1.10
N ILE A 60 -11.01 -8.61 -0.06
CA ILE A 60 -9.65 -9.15 -0.11
C ILE A 60 -9.60 -10.39 0.77
N CYS A 61 -9.15 -11.51 0.23
CA CYS A 61 -8.90 -12.75 0.96
C CYS A 61 -7.54 -13.33 0.57
N LEU A 62 -7.06 -14.32 1.33
CA LEU A 62 -5.88 -15.09 0.93
C LEU A 62 -6.27 -16.08 -0.16
N THR A 63 -5.35 -16.46 -1.04
CA THR A 63 -5.64 -17.52 -2.03
C THR A 63 -5.84 -18.88 -1.38
N ILE A 64 -5.23 -19.12 -0.23
CA ILE A 64 -5.32 -20.37 0.55
C ILE A 64 -6.52 -20.41 1.49
N ASP A 65 -7.13 -19.27 1.79
CA ASP A 65 -8.30 -19.14 2.66
C ASP A 65 -9.24 -18.06 2.09
N PRO A 66 -10.39 -18.46 1.52
CA PRO A 66 -11.30 -17.53 0.87
C PRO A 66 -12.05 -16.62 1.85
N THR A 67 -11.86 -16.78 3.16
CA THR A 67 -12.47 -15.90 4.18
C THR A 67 -12.01 -14.46 3.96
N PRO A 68 -12.94 -13.49 3.75
CA PRO A 68 -12.57 -12.09 3.60
C PRO A 68 -11.80 -11.57 4.82
N LEU A 69 -10.66 -10.94 4.57
CA LEU A 69 -9.85 -10.24 5.57
C LEU A 69 -10.23 -8.76 5.64
N TYR A 70 -10.43 -8.16 4.45
CA TYR A 70 -10.73 -6.75 4.32
C TYR A 70 -11.81 -6.53 3.26
N ARG A 71 -12.58 -5.46 3.46
CA ARG A 71 -13.52 -4.94 2.47
C ARG A 71 -13.05 -3.55 2.03
N ILE A 72 -12.94 -3.35 0.73
CA ILE A 72 -12.63 -2.06 0.12
C ILE A 72 -13.93 -1.44 -0.37
N GLN A 73 -14.14 -0.17 -0.05
CA GLN A 73 -15.27 0.61 -0.52
C GLN A 73 -14.82 1.85 -1.28
N LEU A 74 -15.39 2.06 -2.47
CA LEU A 74 -15.19 3.23 -3.30
C LEU A 74 -16.34 4.20 -3.06
N VAL A 75 -16.03 5.38 -2.54
CA VAL A 75 -17.01 6.42 -2.21
C VAL A 75 -16.94 7.51 -3.28
N SER A 76 -18.03 7.64 -4.04
CA SER A 76 -18.17 8.61 -5.13
C SER A 76 -18.42 10.04 -4.65
N SER A 77 -18.99 10.20 -3.44
CA SER A 77 -19.23 11.50 -2.82
C SER A 77 -18.04 11.96 -1.97
N PHE A 78 -17.94 13.26 -1.74
CA PHE A 78 -16.97 13.83 -0.81
C PHE A 78 -17.28 13.30 0.60
N SER A 79 -16.57 12.25 1.00
CA SER A 79 -16.62 11.74 2.37
C SER A 79 -15.59 12.49 3.22
N LYS A 80 -15.89 12.65 4.51
CA LYS A 80 -14.95 13.26 5.46
C LYS A 80 -13.66 12.44 5.65
N VAL A 81 -13.72 11.14 5.35
CA VAL A 81 -12.61 10.20 5.61
C VAL A 81 -11.72 10.08 4.36
N GLY A 82 -12.27 9.57 3.26
CA GLY A 82 -11.55 9.38 1.99
C GLY A 82 -12.44 8.81 0.88
N ASN A 83 -11.94 8.82 -0.35
CA ASN A 83 -12.64 8.30 -1.53
C ASN A 83 -12.51 6.77 -1.66
N ILE A 84 -11.45 6.20 -1.10
CA ILE A 84 -11.19 4.75 -1.09
C ILE A 84 -10.98 4.39 0.37
N GLN A 85 -11.74 3.43 0.88
CA GLN A 85 -11.74 3.07 2.30
C GLN A 85 -11.56 1.57 2.45
N ILE A 86 -10.75 1.15 3.42
CA ILE A 86 -10.57 -0.25 3.79
C ILE A 86 -11.18 -0.45 5.17
N PHE A 87 -12.00 -1.49 5.30
CA PHE A 87 -12.60 -1.96 6.52
C PHE A 87 -12.04 -3.35 6.84
N SER A 88 -11.92 -3.68 8.12
CA SER A 88 -11.75 -5.08 8.52
C SER A 88 -13.02 -5.85 8.16
N SER A 89 -12.92 -7.12 7.78
CA SER A 89 -14.10 -7.97 7.62
C SER A 89 -14.90 -8.14 8.92
N SER A 90 -14.23 -8.01 10.07
CA SER A 90 -14.86 -8.09 11.40
C SER A 90 -15.56 -6.79 11.85
N ASP A 91 -15.13 -5.64 11.35
CA ASP A 91 -15.72 -4.33 11.65
C ASP A 91 -15.89 -3.51 10.36
N THR A 92 -17.14 -3.40 9.94
CA THR A 92 -17.53 -2.68 8.72
C THR A 92 -17.94 -1.23 8.96
N THR A 93 -17.86 -0.74 10.21
CA THR A 93 -18.35 0.59 10.60
C THR A 93 -17.26 1.65 10.53
N THR A 94 -16.04 1.30 10.96
CA THR A 94 -14.92 2.24 11.03
C THR A 94 -13.85 1.81 10.03
N PRO A 95 -13.49 2.67 9.06
CA PRO A 95 -12.41 2.34 8.13
C PRO A 95 -11.08 2.33 8.88
N ILE A 96 -10.29 1.28 8.67
CA ILE A 96 -8.94 1.12 9.25
C ILE A 96 -7.88 1.85 8.43
N ALA A 97 -8.14 2.05 7.13
CA ALA A 97 -7.28 2.79 6.22
C ALA A 97 -8.12 3.49 5.15
N ALA A 98 -7.61 4.58 4.60
CA ALA A 98 -8.28 5.32 3.53
C ALA A 98 -7.30 6.08 2.63
N ALA A 99 -7.74 6.35 1.41
CA ALA A 99 -7.07 7.25 0.48
C ALA A 99 -8.00 8.40 0.07
N ARG A 100 -7.44 9.61 -0.03
CA ARG A 100 -8.07 10.80 -0.59
C ARG A 100 -7.47 11.06 -1.95
N LEU A 101 -8.31 11.08 -2.98
CA LEU A 101 -7.90 11.32 -4.36
C LEU A 101 -7.76 12.83 -4.59
N SER A 102 -6.75 13.21 -5.37
CA SER A 102 -6.56 14.60 -5.77
C SER A 102 -7.61 15.04 -6.79
N ALA A 103 -8.11 16.26 -6.63
CA ALA A 103 -8.93 16.92 -7.64
C ALA A 103 -8.13 17.29 -8.90
N ASN A 104 -6.80 17.44 -8.77
CA ASN A 104 -5.90 17.85 -9.85
C ASN A 104 -4.80 16.79 -10.09
N PRO A 105 -5.14 15.56 -10.52
CA PRO A 105 -4.18 14.45 -10.64
C PRO A 105 -3.10 14.65 -11.72
N LYS A 106 -3.21 15.69 -12.56
CA LYS A 106 -2.20 16.07 -13.56
C LYS A 106 -1.22 17.12 -13.05
N SER A 107 -1.44 17.67 -11.85
CA SER A 107 -0.53 18.63 -11.24
C SER A 107 0.85 17.99 -11.03
N LYS A 108 1.90 18.78 -11.28
CA LYS A 108 3.29 18.38 -10.99
C LYS A 108 3.67 18.64 -9.54
N THR A 109 2.90 19.48 -8.84
CA THR A 109 3.19 19.94 -7.48
C THR A 109 2.29 19.29 -6.45
N GLU A 110 1.11 18.83 -6.84
CA GLU A 110 0.19 18.13 -5.94
C GLU A 110 0.32 16.61 -6.09
N PRO A 111 0.26 15.85 -4.98
CA PRO A 111 0.20 14.40 -5.07
C PRO A 111 -1.10 13.96 -5.75
N ILE A 112 -1.09 12.80 -6.39
CA ILE A 112 -2.31 12.24 -6.99
C ILE A 112 -3.29 11.73 -5.95
N ALA A 113 -2.79 11.35 -4.78
CA ALA A 113 -3.58 10.94 -3.64
C ALA A 113 -2.79 11.12 -2.34
N THR A 114 -3.49 11.12 -1.22
CA THR A 114 -2.91 10.97 0.11
C THR A 114 -3.49 9.74 0.78
N ILE A 115 -2.67 9.00 1.53
CA ILE A 115 -2.99 7.68 2.07
C ILE A 115 -2.78 7.68 3.58
N CYS A 116 -3.75 7.16 4.30
CA CYS A 116 -3.68 6.94 5.73
C CYS A 116 -3.98 5.47 6.03
N THR A 117 -3.08 4.81 6.75
CA THR A 117 -3.17 3.39 7.12
C THR A 117 -3.39 3.14 8.60
N SER A 118 -3.60 4.22 9.37
CA SER A 118 -3.89 4.14 10.79
C SER A 118 -4.98 5.15 11.14
N SER A 119 -6.17 4.64 11.46
CA SER A 119 -7.30 5.40 12.01
C SER A 119 -7.67 6.66 11.22
N PRO A 120 -8.01 6.58 9.92
CA PRO A 120 -8.25 7.75 9.05
C PRO A 120 -9.39 8.69 9.50
N ALA A 121 -10.20 8.28 10.48
CA ALA A 121 -11.26 9.09 11.08
C ALA A 121 -10.77 10.07 12.17
N VAL A 122 -9.54 9.90 12.70
CA VAL A 122 -9.03 10.77 13.78
C VAL A 122 -8.40 12.07 13.22
N PRO A 123 -8.47 13.20 13.95
CA PRO A 123 -7.98 14.50 13.44
C PRO A 123 -6.48 14.56 13.17
N ASP A 124 -5.68 13.77 13.89
CA ASP A 124 -4.22 13.71 13.81
C ASP A 124 -3.70 12.53 12.99
N ALA A 125 -4.60 11.89 12.22
CA ALA A 125 -4.26 10.80 11.32
C ALA A 125 -3.13 11.20 10.36
N LEU A 126 -2.14 10.33 10.21
CA LEU A 126 -0.98 10.59 9.36
C LEU A 126 -1.29 10.23 7.90
N TRP A 127 -1.41 11.26 7.05
CA TRP A 127 -1.68 11.15 5.63
C TRP A 127 -0.38 11.31 4.82
N ARG A 128 0.02 10.26 4.10
CA ARG A 128 1.25 10.22 3.30
C ARG A 128 0.95 10.43 1.82
N PRO A 129 1.73 11.25 1.11
CA PRO A 129 1.48 11.54 -0.29
C PRO A 129 1.88 10.37 -1.21
N MET A 130 1.12 10.19 -2.27
CA MET A 130 1.49 9.40 -3.44
C MET A 130 1.57 10.36 -4.64
N ALA A 131 2.74 10.48 -5.25
CA ALA A 131 2.99 11.42 -6.34
C ALA A 131 3.25 10.69 -7.65
N ARG A 132 3.04 11.36 -8.78
CA ARG A 132 3.58 10.89 -10.06
C ARG A 132 5.08 11.16 -10.08
N LYS A 133 5.86 10.18 -10.52
CA LYS A 133 7.28 10.42 -10.75
C LYS A 133 7.43 11.24 -12.02
N THR A 134 8.07 12.40 -11.88
CA THR A 134 8.28 13.31 -13.02
C THR A 134 9.52 12.85 -13.77
N GLY A 135 9.34 12.31 -14.97
CA GLY A 135 10.43 11.88 -15.87
C GLY A 135 10.02 12.02 -17.33
N THR A 136 11.01 12.14 -18.22
CA THR A 136 10.81 12.56 -19.62
C THR A 136 10.00 11.56 -20.48
N PHE A 137 9.87 10.30 -20.05
CA PHE A 137 9.29 9.22 -20.87
C PHE A 137 8.35 8.26 -20.14
N SER A 138 8.11 8.41 -18.84
CA SER A 138 7.31 7.45 -18.06
C SER A 138 6.02 8.07 -17.53
N ILE A 139 4.93 7.86 -18.26
CA ILE A 139 3.59 8.38 -17.93
C ILE A 139 2.84 7.53 -16.88
N HIS A 140 3.42 6.41 -16.45
CA HIS A 140 2.78 5.43 -15.54
C HIS A 140 3.68 5.00 -14.37
N GLU A 141 4.50 5.94 -13.88
CA GLU A 141 5.30 5.75 -12.67
C GLU A 141 4.75 6.59 -11.51
N TYR A 142 4.57 5.94 -10.36
CA TYR A 142 4.11 6.60 -9.14
C TYR A 142 5.08 6.32 -8.00
N GLN A 143 5.32 7.32 -7.17
CA GLN A 143 6.26 7.25 -6.08
C GLN A 143 5.55 7.54 -4.75
N SER A 144 5.96 6.84 -3.70
CA SER A 144 5.48 7.09 -2.35
C SER A 144 6.49 6.63 -1.32
N ASP A 145 6.42 7.20 -0.12
CA ASP A 145 7.19 6.73 1.03
C ASP A 145 6.26 5.85 1.89
N ILE A 146 6.58 4.56 1.99
CA ILE A 146 5.77 3.53 2.65
C ILE A 146 6.50 3.07 3.93
N PRO A 147 5.85 3.09 5.11
CA PRO A 147 6.42 2.54 6.33
C PRO A 147 6.58 1.02 6.22
N ILE A 148 7.75 0.51 6.58
CA ILE A 148 8.03 -0.93 6.57
C ILE A 148 8.95 -1.35 7.73
N VAL A 149 8.64 -2.51 8.32
CA VAL A 149 9.46 -3.15 9.37
C VAL A 149 10.57 -3.95 8.71
N THR A 150 11.78 -3.37 8.63
CA THR A 150 12.92 -4.05 7.99
C THR A 150 13.59 -5.09 8.89
N VAL A 151 13.49 -4.90 10.21
CA VAL A 151 14.04 -5.79 11.24
C VAL A 151 12.91 -6.11 12.22
N PRO A 152 12.54 -7.39 12.41
CA PRO A 152 11.54 -7.79 13.39
C PRO A 152 11.82 -7.20 14.78
N GLY A 153 10.80 -6.65 15.43
CA GLY A 153 10.91 -6.01 16.74
C GLY A 153 11.35 -4.54 16.73
N LEU A 154 11.72 -3.97 15.58
CA LEU A 154 11.95 -2.54 15.43
C LEU A 154 10.73 -1.82 14.84
N ALA A 155 10.62 -0.52 15.09
CA ALA A 155 9.58 0.33 14.51
C ALA A 155 9.71 0.41 12.98
N ALA A 156 8.57 0.49 12.29
CA ALA A 156 8.52 0.71 10.85
C ALA A 156 9.14 2.08 10.50
N LYS A 157 9.91 2.12 9.40
CA LYS A 157 10.47 3.36 8.87
C LYS A 157 9.96 3.63 7.47
N PRO A 158 9.70 4.89 7.09
CA PRO A 158 9.35 5.22 5.72
C PRO A 158 10.50 4.90 4.76
N HIS A 159 10.19 4.17 3.71
CA HIS A 159 11.11 3.88 2.61
C HIS A 159 10.44 4.21 1.29
N ARG A 160 11.24 4.60 0.30
CA ARG A 160 10.72 5.04 -0.99
C ARG A 160 10.43 3.84 -1.88
N PHE A 161 9.27 3.87 -2.50
CA PHE A 161 8.84 2.86 -3.45
C PHE A 161 8.36 3.48 -4.75
N LEU A 162 8.52 2.73 -5.82
CA LEU A 162 8.11 3.06 -7.17
C LEU A 162 7.11 2.02 -7.68
N TRP A 163 5.90 2.46 -7.98
CA TRP A 163 4.98 1.72 -8.82
C TRP A 163 5.34 1.92 -10.28
N MET A 164 5.42 0.81 -11.02
CA MET A 164 5.62 0.80 -12.46
C MET A 164 4.52 -0.03 -13.13
N SER A 165 4.01 0.48 -14.24
CA SER A 165 3.23 -0.31 -15.21
C SER A 165 4.16 -0.72 -16.35
N ARG A 166 4.17 -2.01 -16.70
CA ARG A 166 4.95 -2.51 -17.84
C ARG A 166 4.01 -3.00 -18.94
N HIS A 167 4.20 -2.46 -20.14
CA HIS A 167 3.10 -2.29 -21.10
C HIS A 167 3.08 -3.27 -22.30
N LEU A 168 3.72 -4.44 -22.23
CA LEU A 168 3.97 -5.24 -23.45
C LEU A 168 3.20 -6.55 -23.62
N SER A 169 2.52 -7.12 -22.62
CA SER A 169 1.72 -8.33 -22.86
C SER A 169 0.63 -8.63 -21.81
N GLU A 170 0.75 -8.13 -20.58
CA GLU A 170 -0.25 -8.33 -19.52
C GLU A 170 -0.34 -7.05 -18.66
N PRO A 171 -1.52 -6.66 -18.14
CA PRO A 171 -1.64 -5.52 -17.25
C PRO A 171 -1.08 -5.92 -15.88
N TYR A 172 0.23 -5.76 -15.70
CA TYR A 172 0.86 -5.97 -14.40
C TYR A 172 1.41 -4.67 -13.83
N TYR A 173 1.07 -4.43 -12.57
CA TYR A 173 1.65 -3.36 -11.78
C TYR A 173 2.68 -3.95 -10.83
N ARG A 174 3.82 -3.30 -10.71
CA ARG A 174 4.90 -3.74 -9.83
C ARG A 174 5.28 -2.62 -8.88
N LEU A 175 5.40 -2.94 -7.61
CA LEU A 175 5.94 -2.06 -6.59
C LEU A 175 7.39 -2.45 -6.30
N GLU A 176 8.31 -1.55 -6.62
CA GLU A 176 9.73 -1.73 -6.41
C GLU A 176 10.28 -0.79 -5.34
N TRP A 177 11.25 -1.27 -4.58
CA TRP A 177 12.05 -0.47 -3.66
C TRP A 177 12.91 0.52 -4.45
N ASP A 178 12.92 1.77 -4.01
CA ASP A 178 13.68 2.84 -4.63
C ASP A 178 14.81 3.33 -3.72
N GLY A 179 16.04 3.00 -4.12
CA GLY A 179 17.26 3.24 -3.35
C GLY A 179 17.93 1.93 -2.90
N PRO A 180 18.93 2.00 -2.00
CA PRO A 180 19.63 0.82 -1.52
C PRO A 180 18.72 -0.01 -0.60
N LEU A 181 18.75 -1.33 -0.77
CA LEU A 181 18.04 -2.24 0.14
C LEU A 181 18.62 -2.15 1.56
N PRO A 182 17.81 -2.43 2.61
CA PRO A 182 18.28 -2.42 3.99
C PRO A 182 19.48 -3.34 4.17
N MET A 183 20.50 -2.83 4.85
CA MET A 183 21.71 -3.58 5.19
C MET A 183 22.50 -4.07 3.95
N THR A 184 22.27 -3.48 2.78
CA THR A 184 23.12 -3.64 1.59
C THR A 184 24.19 -2.54 1.59
N PRO A 185 25.48 -2.88 1.54
CA PRO A 185 26.55 -1.88 1.47
C PRO A 185 26.36 -0.96 0.26
N PRO A 186 26.64 0.35 0.37
CA PRO A 186 26.57 1.27 -0.77
C PRO A 186 27.40 0.82 -1.97
N SER A 187 28.53 0.14 -1.72
CA SER A 187 29.40 -0.43 -2.75
C SER A 187 28.78 -1.58 -3.55
N MET A 188 27.71 -2.20 -3.04
CA MET A 188 26.93 -3.25 -3.71
C MET A 188 25.63 -2.72 -4.33
N ALA A 189 25.24 -1.48 -4.02
CA ALA A 189 24.10 -0.79 -4.64
C ALA A 189 24.50 -0.17 -5.99
N GLY A 190 25.21 -0.92 -6.83
CA GLY A 190 25.68 -0.44 -8.14
C GLY A 190 24.53 -0.23 -9.14
N ASP A 191 24.81 0.51 -10.22
CA ASP A 191 23.94 0.81 -11.39
C ASP A 191 23.44 -0.43 -12.17
N GLY A 192 23.62 -1.62 -11.61
CA GLY A 192 23.17 -2.89 -12.18
C GLY A 192 21.66 -3.09 -12.02
N LYS A 193 21.07 -3.76 -13.01
CA LYS A 193 19.65 -4.13 -13.09
C LYS A 193 19.12 -4.55 -11.71
N LYS A 194 18.17 -3.78 -11.16
CA LYS A 194 17.43 -4.16 -9.94
C LYS A 194 16.85 -5.57 -10.14
N GLY A 195 17.26 -6.52 -9.30
CA GLY A 195 16.74 -7.87 -9.31
C GLY A 195 15.39 -8.00 -8.61
N ASP A 196 14.87 -9.22 -8.49
CA ASP A 196 13.58 -9.50 -7.85
C ASP A 196 13.58 -9.23 -6.34
N GLU A 197 14.77 -9.09 -5.73
CA GLU A 197 14.92 -8.63 -4.36
C GLU A 197 14.42 -7.20 -4.11
N TYR A 198 14.28 -6.38 -5.16
CA TYR A 198 13.71 -5.04 -5.06
C TYR A 198 12.19 -5.03 -5.14
N VAL A 199 11.54 -6.18 -5.29
CA VAL A 199 10.13 -6.25 -5.66
C VAL A 199 9.32 -6.65 -4.44
N PHE A 200 8.36 -5.80 -4.11
CA PHE A 200 7.64 -5.90 -2.85
C PHE A 200 6.15 -6.12 -3.06
N ALA A 201 5.63 -5.75 -4.22
CA ALA A 201 4.31 -6.21 -4.63
C ALA A 201 4.24 -6.38 -6.14
N THR A 202 3.46 -7.36 -6.58
CA THR A 202 3.12 -7.55 -7.98
C THR A 202 1.61 -7.75 -8.07
N VAL A 203 0.98 -7.09 -9.03
CA VAL A 203 -0.45 -7.25 -9.30
C VAL A 203 -0.59 -7.80 -10.69
N ALA A 204 -1.18 -8.98 -10.81
CA ALA A 204 -1.46 -9.61 -12.08
C ALA A 204 -2.97 -9.56 -12.35
N LYS A 205 -3.36 -8.85 -13.41
CA LYS A 205 -4.73 -8.91 -13.95
C LYS A 205 -4.82 -10.14 -14.86
N LYS A 206 -5.31 -11.28 -14.34
CA LYS A 206 -5.48 -12.49 -15.16
C LYS A 206 -6.61 -12.34 -16.19
N SER A 207 -6.43 -13.02 -17.32
CA SER A 207 -7.36 -13.11 -18.45
C SER A 207 -7.82 -14.56 -18.69
N THR A 208 -9.08 -14.68 -19.12
CA THR A 208 -9.79 -15.77 -19.83
C THR A 208 -10.09 -17.12 -19.18
N GLU A 209 -9.33 -17.64 -18.21
CA GLU A 209 -9.67 -18.95 -17.58
C GLU A 209 -9.90 -18.91 -16.06
N GLY A 210 -9.71 -17.74 -15.43
CA GLY A 210 -9.98 -17.57 -14.00
C GLY A 210 -10.23 -16.11 -13.66
N GLU A 211 -11.46 -15.80 -13.26
CA GLU A 211 -11.95 -14.47 -12.88
C GLU A 211 -11.37 -14.03 -11.53
N THR A 212 -10.06 -13.80 -11.46
CA THR A 212 -9.45 -13.42 -10.17
C THR A 212 -8.27 -12.49 -10.36
N ASN A 213 -8.38 -11.31 -9.74
CA ASN A 213 -7.27 -10.38 -9.60
C ASN A 213 -6.37 -10.87 -8.47
N LEU A 214 -5.10 -11.11 -8.79
CA LEU A 214 -4.10 -11.61 -7.86
C LEU A 214 -3.15 -10.48 -7.48
N VAL A 215 -2.93 -10.32 -6.19
CA VAL A 215 -1.92 -9.43 -5.64
C VAL A 215 -0.93 -10.25 -4.83
N GLU A 216 0.32 -10.19 -5.21
CA GLU A 216 1.45 -10.76 -4.49
C GLU A 216 2.05 -9.64 -3.65
N ILE A 217 2.18 -9.83 -2.33
CA ILE A 217 2.80 -8.86 -1.42
C ILE A 217 3.91 -9.55 -0.64
N ARG A 218 5.09 -8.93 -0.57
CA ARG A 218 6.21 -9.46 0.22
C ARG A 218 5.87 -9.38 1.72
N ARG A 219 6.06 -10.51 2.41
CA ARG A 219 5.92 -10.63 3.86
C ARG A 219 6.97 -9.83 4.62
N GLY A 220 6.65 -9.52 5.87
CA GLY A 220 7.51 -8.75 6.77
C GLY A 220 7.35 -7.24 6.62
N GLY A 221 6.51 -6.78 5.68
CA GLY A 221 6.13 -5.38 5.53
C GLY A 221 5.43 -4.79 6.75
N GLY A 222 4.61 -5.63 7.41
CA GLY A 222 3.68 -5.23 8.45
C GLY A 222 2.35 -4.73 7.87
N LEU A 223 1.35 -4.58 8.74
CA LEU A 223 -0.01 -4.22 8.34
C LEU A 223 -0.07 -2.88 7.59
N GLU A 224 0.66 -1.85 8.07
CA GLU A 224 0.66 -0.54 7.40
C GLU A 224 1.20 -0.61 5.97
N PHE A 225 2.21 -1.45 5.73
CA PHE A 225 2.75 -1.67 4.40
C PHE A 225 1.69 -2.31 3.49
N GLU A 226 1.11 -3.42 3.92
CA GLU A 226 0.07 -4.15 3.15
C GLU A 226 -1.11 -3.25 2.79
N LEU A 227 -1.67 -2.53 3.77
CA LEU A 227 -2.77 -1.59 3.56
C LEU A 227 -2.39 -0.45 2.61
N THR A 228 -1.14 0.02 2.68
CA THR A 228 -0.64 1.06 1.76
C THR A 228 -0.58 0.53 0.34
N VAL A 229 -0.03 -0.68 0.12
CA VAL A 229 0.06 -1.31 -1.20
C VAL A 229 -1.33 -1.43 -1.83
N ILE A 230 -2.32 -1.92 -1.07
CA ILE A 230 -3.69 -2.07 -1.55
C ILE A 230 -4.33 -0.72 -1.89
N LEU A 231 -4.20 0.29 -1.02
CA LEU A 231 -4.75 1.62 -1.31
C LEU A 231 -4.11 2.26 -2.54
N GLN A 232 -2.79 2.18 -2.67
CA GLN A 232 -2.06 2.72 -3.83
C GLN A 232 -2.48 2.04 -5.12
N LEU A 233 -2.66 0.72 -5.11
CA LEU A 233 -3.20 -0.02 -6.25
C LEU A 233 -4.55 0.55 -6.69
N PHE A 234 -5.50 0.71 -5.77
CA PHE A 234 -6.82 1.24 -6.10
C PHE A 234 -6.79 2.71 -6.56
N VAL A 235 -5.87 3.52 -6.05
CA VAL A 235 -5.61 4.87 -6.56
C VAL A 235 -5.13 4.83 -8.02
N ILE A 236 -4.17 3.95 -8.33
CA ILE A 236 -3.64 3.79 -9.69
C ILE A 236 -4.74 3.34 -10.64
N LEU A 237 -5.52 2.34 -10.24
CA LEU A 237 -6.63 1.80 -11.02
C LEU A 237 -7.69 2.87 -11.30
N HIS A 238 -8.05 3.67 -10.28
CA HIS A 238 -8.99 4.77 -10.41
C HIS A 238 -8.55 5.78 -11.49
N PHE A 239 -7.31 6.28 -11.42
CA PHE A 239 -6.81 7.26 -12.39
C PHE A 239 -6.47 6.66 -13.76
N SER A 240 -6.24 5.35 -13.82
CA SER A 240 -6.06 4.61 -15.07
C SER A 240 -7.40 4.22 -15.71
N GLN A 241 -8.53 4.46 -15.03
CA GLN A 241 -9.88 4.03 -15.45
C GLN A 241 -9.95 2.52 -15.70
N VAL A 242 -9.22 1.74 -14.89
CA VAL A 242 -9.19 0.29 -14.97
C VAL A 242 -9.99 -0.30 -13.82
N GLU A 243 -10.97 -1.13 -14.15
CA GLU A 243 -11.70 -1.92 -13.16
C GLU A 243 -11.04 -3.30 -12.99
N LEU A 244 -11.03 -3.77 -11.74
CA LEU A 244 -10.79 -5.16 -11.39
C LEU A 244 -12.08 -5.96 -11.66
N ILE A 245 -11.90 -7.19 -12.14
CA ILE A 245 -13.00 -8.10 -12.51
C ILE A 245 -13.56 -8.76 -11.27
#